data_AF-A0A5A7MXM2-F1
#
_entry.id   AF-A0A5A7MXM2-F1
#
_cell.length_a   1.000
_cell.length_b   1.000
_cell.length_c   1.000
_cell.angle_alpha   90.00
_cell.angle_beta   90.00
_cell.angle_gamma   90.00
#
_symmetry.space_group_name_H-M   'P 1'
#
loop_
_entity.id
_entity.type
_entity.pdbx_description
1 polymer ?
#
loop_
_entity_poly.entity_id
_entity_poly.type
_entity_poly.pdbx_seq_one_letter_code
_entity_poly.pdbx_strand_id
1 'polypeptide(L)'
;MSDFTKIVTLRDVENGPVSIRLEADAHARSDLAQRFDLIAIDHLSGQVEAQKIPDGIRLEGVVTAQVTQKCAISLDPVESHIEDRFAIRFLDAPLPMEADEMVVDVDEEDVDILTQGAVDVAEILAQTVSLALDPFPRAPGVDLPPIIKTEAQVKADAEAQEKADNPFADLKKLYDKLEAENFGSILRHCYEAGTIRAVFGICQAFGAYEIRVPG
;
A
#
# COMPACT_ATOMS: atom_id res chain seq x y z
N MET A 1 0.24 -8.32 -30.36
CA MET A 1 -0.64 -7.18 -30.05
C MET A 1 -1.80 -7.82 -29.32
N SER A 2 -1.93 -7.58 -28.02
CA SER A 2 -3.00 -8.13 -27.19
C SER A 2 -4.30 -7.41 -27.56
N ASP A 3 -5.37 -8.16 -27.84
CA ASP A 3 -6.69 -7.59 -28.14
C ASP A 3 -7.48 -7.28 -26.85
N PHE A 4 -6.86 -7.47 -25.68
CA PHE A 4 -7.43 -7.21 -24.36
C PHE A 4 -7.13 -5.79 -23.85
N THR A 5 -7.52 -4.78 -24.64
CA THR A 5 -7.42 -3.37 -24.24
C THR A 5 -8.66 -2.62 -24.72
N LYS A 6 -9.29 -1.85 -23.82
CA LYS A 6 -10.46 -1.07 -24.18
C LYS A 6 -10.48 0.25 -23.43
N ILE A 7 -10.20 1.30 -24.18
CA ILE A 7 -10.25 2.67 -23.68
C ILE A 7 -11.67 3.21 -23.80
N VAL A 8 -12.14 3.85 -22.73
CA VAL A 8 -13.39 4.63 -22.68
C VAL A 8 -13.03 6.06 -22.34
N THR A 9 -13.56 7.00 -23.11
CA THR A 9 -13.38 8.44 -22.93
C THR A 9 -14.68 9.10 -22.52
N LEU A 10 -14.59 10.34 -22.02
CA LEU A 10 -15.78 11.15 -21.69
C LEU A 10 -16.74 11.31 -22.89
N ARG A 11 -16.20 11.32 -24.12
CA ARG A 11 -17.00 11.45 -25.34
C ARG A 11 -17.79 10.19 -25.66
N ASP A 12 -17.27 9.01 -25.30
CA ASP A 12 -17.95 7.75 -25.58
C ASP A 12 -19.25 7.63 -24.76
N VAL A 13 -19.25 8.16 -23.54
CA VAL A 13 -20.40 8.13 -22.62
C VAL A 13 -21.29 9.38 -22.70
N GLU A 14 -21.02 10.33 -23.59
CA GLU A 14 -21.80 11.57 -23.72
C GLU A 14 -23.24 11.35 -24.16
N ASN A 15 -23.49 10.33 -24.98
CA ASN A 15 -24.80 10.05 -25.56
C ASN A 15 -25.59 8.99 -24.80
N GLY A 16 -25.10 8.54 -23.64
CA GLY A 16 -25.71 7.52 -22.82
C GLY A 16 -24.71 6.49 -22.28
N PRO A 17 -25.18 5.53 -21.47
CA PRO A 17 -24.35 4.46 -20.94
C PRO A 17 -23.82 3.55 -22.06
N VAL A 18 -22.59 3.06 -21.87
CA VAL A 18 -21.90 2.16 -22.79
C VAL A 18 -21.66 0.83 -22.09
N SER A 19 -22.25 -0.24 -22.61
CA SER A 19 -22.00 -1.61 -22.13
C SER A 19 -20.82 -2.23 -22.88
N ILE A 20 -19.88 -2.79 -22.13
CA ILE A 20 -18.62 -3.33 -22.61
C ILE A 20 -18.48 -4.75 -22.11
N ARG A 21 -18.15 -5.66 -23.01
CA ARG A 21 -17.76 -7.03 -22.66
C ARG A 21 -16.35 -7.27 -23.16
N LEU A 22 -15.50 -7.77 -22.26
CA LEU A 22 -14.12 -8.12 -22.57
C LEU A 22 -13.85 -9.56 -22.16
N GLU A 23 -13.00 -10.22 -22.95
CA GLU A 23 -12.46 -11.54 -22.67
C GLU A 23 -10.97 -11.52 -23.01
N ALA A 24 -10.14 -11.94 -22.06
CA ALA A 24 -8.70 -11.95 -22.25
C ALA A 24 -8.27 -13.07 -23.19
N ASP A 25 -7.56 -12.70 -24.24
CA ASP A 25 -6.92 -13.66 -25.13
C ASP A 25 -5.77 -14.41 -24.43
N ALA A 26 -5.21 -15.42 -25.10
CA ALA A 26 -4.14 -16.24 -24.51
C ALA A 26 -2.87 -15.43 -24.18
N HIS A 27 -2.58 -14.37 -24.94
CA HIS A 27 -1.42 -13.51 -24.71
C HIS A 27 -1.64 -12.65 -23.46
N ALA A 28 -2.80 -11.99 -23.37
CA ALA A 28 -3.21 -11.20 -22.21
C ALA A 28 -3.22 -12.02 -20.92
N ARG A 29 -3.77 -13.24 -20.94
CA ARG A 29 -3.77 -14.13 -19.78
C ARG A 29 -2.35 -14.51 -19.34
N SER A 30 -1.46 -14.76 -20.29
CA SER A 30 -0.05 -15.05 -19.99
C SER A 30 0.66 -13.85 -19.37
N ASP A 31 0.47 -12.65 -19.92
CA ASP A 31 1.08 -11.42 -19.41
C ASP A 31 0.59 -11.09 -18.00
N LEU A 32 -0.72 -11.22 -17.76
CA LEU A 32 -1.33 -10.99 -16.45
C LEU A 32 -0.91 -12.04 -15.42
N ALA A 33 -0.83 -13.32 -15.81
CA ALA A 33 -0.33 -14.37 -14.93
C ALA A 33 1.10 -14.07 -14.46
N GLN A 34 1.97 -13.62 -15.38
CA GLN A 34 3.33 -13.19 -15.03
C GLN A 34 3.33 -11.97 -14.11
N ARG A 35 2.50 -10.96 -14.41
CA ARG A 35 2.41 -9.71 -13.64
C ARG A 35 1.95 -9.96 -12.20
N PHE A 36 1.09 -10.94 -11.98
CA PHE A 36 0.53 -11.30 -10.67
C PHE A 36 1.27 -12.46 -9.97
N ASP A 37 2.37 -12.97 -10.53
CA ASP A 37 3.09 -14.19 -10.08
C ASP A 37 2.17 -15.42 -9.87
N LEU A 38 1.21 -15.59 -10.78
CA LEU A 38 0.33 -16.75 -10.84
C LEU A 38 0.97 -17.87 -11.66
N ILE A 39 0.55 -19.11 -11.41
CA ILE A 39 0.92 -20.24 -12.27
C ILE A 39 0.22 -20.10 -13.63
N ALA A 40 -1.08 -19.78 -13.61
CA ALA A 40 -1.89 -19.60 -14.82
C ALA A 40 -3.13 -18.74 -14.55
N ILE A 41 -3.64 -18.15 -15.63
CA ILE A 41 -5.01 -17.64 -15.73
C ILE A 41 -5.66 -18.38 -16.90
N ASP A 42 -6.59 -19.28 -16.59
CA ASP A 42 -7.27 -20.12 -17.58
C ASP A 42 -8.39 -19.35 -18.28
N HIS A 43 -9.08 -18.48 -17.55
CA HIS A 43 -10.14 -17.64 -18.06
C HIS A 43 -10.13 -16.28 -17.34
N LEU A 44 -10.41 -15.22 -18.09
CA LEU A 44 -10.66 -13.88 -17.56
C LEU A 44 -11.65 -13.19 -18.49
N SER A 45 -12.80 -12.79 -17.97
CA SER A 45 -13.79 -12.00 -18.68
C SER A 45 -14.43 -10.96 -17.76
N GLY A 46 -15.01 -9.91 -18.36
CA GLY A 46 -15.68 -8.87 -17.62
C GLY A 46 -16.85 -8.26 -18.39
N GLN A 47 -17.87 -7.85 -17.66
CA GLN A 47 -19.01 -7.08 -18.15
C GLN A 47 -19.06 -5.77 -17.38
N VAL A 48 -18.96 -4.66 -18.10
CA VAL A 48 -18.79 -3.33 -17.52
C VAL A 48 -19.76 -2.36 -18.17
N GLU A 49 -20.41 -1.55 -17.37
CA GLU A 49 -21.21 -0.41 -17.80
C GLU A 49 -20.47 0.87 -17.44
N ALA A 50 -20.23 1.70 -18.45
CA ALA A 50 -19.64 3.02 -18.30
C ALA A 50 -20.72 4.08 -18.48
N GLN A 51 -20.84 4.99 -17.52
CA GLN A 51 -21.83 6.07 -17.56
C GLN A 51 -21.19 7.41 -17.23
N LYS A 52 -21.68 8.47 -17.88
CA LYS A 52 -21.29 9.83 -17.56
C LYS A 52 -21.90 10.26 -16.22
N ILE A 53 -21.07 10.82 -15.35
CA ILE A 53 -21.48 11.49 -14.10
C ILE A 53 -21.05 12.96 -14.18
N PRO A 54 -21.57 13.86 -13.30
CA PRO A 54 -21.28 15.30 -13.38
C PRO A 54 -19.78 15.62 -13.42
N ASP A 55 -18.99 14.89 -12.62
CA ASP A 55 -17.57 15.16 -12.41
C ASP A 55 -16.64 14.15 -13.11
N GLY A 56 -17.17 13.32 -14.02
CA GLY A 56 -16.37 12.32 -14.75
C GLY A 56 -17.14 11.11 -15.29
N ILE A 57 -16.59 9.91 -15.10
CA ILE A 57 -17.16 8.63 -15.56
C ILE A 57 -17.33 7.70 -14.36
N ARG A 58 -18.48 7.03 -14.24
CA ARG A 58 -18.64 5.90 -13.32
C ARG A 58 -18.58 4.59 -14.11
N LEU A 59 -17.73 3.68 -13.66
CA LEU A 59 -17.66 2.30 -14.16
C LEU A 59 -18.25 1.38 -13.11
N GLU A 60 -19.16 0.51 -13.52
CA GLU A 60 -19.63 -0.59 -12.67
C GLU A 60 -19.64 -1.89 -13.46
N GLY A 61 -19.39 -3.01 -12.79
CA GLY A 61 -19.32 -4.27 -13.50
C GLY A 61 -19.08 -5.48 -12.64
N VAL A 62 -18.95 -6.61 -13.34
CA VAL A 62 -18.58 -7.90 -12.77
C VAL A 62 -17.40 -8.44 -13.55
N VAL A 63 -16.39 -8.93 -12.84
CA VAL A 63 -15.26 -9.66 -13.40
C VAL A 63 -15.34 -11.12 -12.99
N THR A 64 -14.96 -12.00 -13.90
CA THR A 64 -14.91 -13.45 -13.66
C THR A 64 -13.57 -13.99 -14.11
N ALA A 65 -12.88 -14.71 -13.23
CA ALA A 65 -11.60 -15.32 -13.53
C ALA A 65 -11.49 -16.76 -13.00
N GLN A 66 -10.69 -17.56 -13.69
CA GLN A 66 -10.20 -18.85 -13.21
C GLN A 66 -8.68 -18.75 -13.15
N VAL A 67 -8.14 -18.85 -11.93
CA VAL A 67 -6.71 -18.63 -11.68
C VAL A 67 -6.11 -19.82 -10.95
N THR A 68 -4.82 -20.04 -11.18
CA THR A 68 -4.05 -21.05 -10.47
C THR A 68 -2.89 -20.37 -9.73
N GLN A 69 -2.87 -20.48 -8.40
CA GLN A 69 -1.83 -19.94 -7.54
C GLN A 69 -0.91 -21.05 -7.00
N LYS A 70 0.29 -20.69 -6.55
CA LYS A 70 1.17 -21.61 -5.80
C LYS A 70 0.70 -21.64 -4.35
N CYS A 71 0.52 -22.83 -3.78
CA CYS A 71 0.24 -22.97 -2.35
C CYS A 71 1.34 -22.30 -1.52
N ALA A 72 0.97 -21.47 -0.54
CA ALA A 72 1.91 -20.74 0.30
C ALA A 72 2.86 -21.64 1.12
N ILE A 73 2.55 -22.94 1.25
CA ILE A 73 3.34 -23.91 2.03
C ILE A 73 4.03 -24.92 1.11
N SER A 74 3.28 -25.67 0.31
CA SER A 74 3.85 -26.76 -0.51
C SER A 74 4.32 -26.32 -1.89
N LEU A 75 3.93 -25.12 -2.34
CA LEU A 75 4.09 -24.61 -3.71
C LEU A 75 3.31 -25.39 -4.78
N ASP A 76 2.49 -26.36 -4.38
CA ASP A 76 1.59 -27.08 -5.29
C ASP A 76 0.54 -26.13 -5.90
N PRO A 77 0.04 -26.41 -7.12
CA PRO A 77 -1.00 -25.59 -7.74
C PRO A 77 -2.31 -25.66 -6.96
N VAL A 78 -2.91 -24.49 -6.74
CA VAL A 78 -4.23 -24.31 -6.14
C VAL A 78 -5.09 -23.51 -7.11
N GLU A 79 -6.13 -24.14 -7.64
CA GLU A 79 -7.11 -23.51 -8.52
C GLU A 79 -8.16 -22.76 -7.69
N SER A 80 -8.53 -21.56 -8.14
CA SER A 80 -9.60 -20.77 -7.54
C SER A 80 -10.42 -20.04 -8.59
N HIS A 81 -11.70 -19.87 -8.27
CA HIS A 81 -12.65 -19.10 -9.06
C HIS A 81 -12.88 -17.76 -8.40
N ILE A 82 -12.79 -16.69 -9.19
CA ILE A 82 -13.08 -15.33 -8.76
C ILE A 82 -14.30 -14.84 -9.54
N GLU A 83 -15.31 -14.39 -8.81
CA GLU A 83 -16.41 -13.57 -9.34
C GLU A 83 -16.56 -12.39 -8.40
N ASP A 84 -16.22 -11.20 -8.87
CA ASP A 84 -16.24 -9.99 -8.03
C ASP A 84 -16.90 -8.82 -8.75
N ARG A 85 -17.50 -7.92 -7.97
CA ARG A 85 -18.19 -6.73 -8.46
C ARG A 85 -17.44 -5.49 -8.05
N PHE A 86 -17.42 -4.50 -8.92
CA PHE A 86 -16.79 -3.22 -8.65
C PHE A 86 -17.68 -2.07 -9.09
N ALA A 87 -17.53 -0.93 -8.42
CA ALA A 87 -18.10 0.35 -8.80
C ALA A 87 -17.07 1.44 -8.47
N ILE A 88 -16.58 2.12 -9.50
CA ILE A 88 -15.50 3.11 -9.39
C ILE A 88 -15.91 4.39 -10.10
N ARG A 89 -15.69 5.53 -9.45
CA ARG A 89 -15.88 6.86 -10.01
C ARG A 89 -14.53 7.43 -10.45
N PHE A 90 -14.37 7.63 -11.75
CA PHE A 90 -13.22 8.32 -12.32
C PHE A 90 -13.53 9.80 -12.50
N LEU A 91 -12.82 10.67 -11.77
CA LEU A 91 -13.00 12.11 -11.81
C LEU A 91 -12.09 12.77 -12.84
N ASP A 92 -12.55 13.85 -13.47
CA ASP A 92 -11.75 14.63 -14.44
C ASP A 92 -10.64 15.46 -13.77
N ALA A 93 -10.78 15.73 -12.47
CA ALA A 93 -9.81 16.44 -11.64
C ALA A 93 -9.82 15.89 -10.20
N PRO A 94 -8.70 15.99 -9.47
CA PRO A 94 -8.66 15.64 -8.05
C PRO A 94 -9.61 16.52 -7.24
N LEU A 95 -10.21 15.94 -6.20
CA LEU A 95 -10.98 16.70 -5.22
C LEU A 95 -10.07 17.71 -4.50
N PRO A 96 -10.53 18.94 -4.24
CA PRO A 96 -9.75 19.92 -3.49
C PRO A 96 -9.42 19.41 -2.08
N MET A 97 -8.14 19.47 -1.69
CA MET A 97 -7.58 19.01 -0.40
C MET A 97 -8.04 19.81 0.85
N GLU A 98 -9.09 20.61 0.76
CA GLU A 98 -9.60 21.41 1.88
C GLU A 98 -10.61 20.56 2.69
N ALA A 99 -10.13 19.52 3.36
CA ALA A 99 -10.94 18.70 4.25
C ALA A 99 -10.11 18.21 5.45
N ASP A 100 -9.91 19.11 6.41
CA ASP A 100 -9.34 18.81 7.73
C ASP A 100 -10.26 17.90 8.59
N GLU A 101 -11.44 17.53 8.06
CA GLU A 101 -12.39 16.56 8.63
C GLU A 101 -13.00 15.70 7.51
N MET A 102 -12.18 14.97 6.75
CA MET A 102 -12.70 13.94 5.84
C MET A 102 -13.01 12.68 6.66
N VAL A 103 -14.26 12.54 7.08
CA VAL A 103 -14.78 11.24 7.55
C VAL A 103 -14.78 10.34 6.31
N VAL A 104 -13.85 9.38 6.26
CA VAL A 104 -13.85 8.34 5.25
C VAL A 104 -15.06 7.46 5.54
N ASP A 105 -16.18 7.71 4.87
CA ASP A 105 -17.33 6.82 4.92
C ASP A 105 -16.93 5.54 4.20
N VAL A 106 -16.94 4.41 4.92
CA VAL A 106 -16.53 3.09 4.42
C VAL A 106 -17.48 2.57 3.32
N ASP A 107 -18.63 3.22 3.16
CA ASP A 107 -19.66 2.88 2.17
C ASP A 107 -19.59 3.72 0.87
N GLU A 108 -18.59 4.61 0.71
CA GLU A 108 -18.39 5.35 -0.55
C GLU A 108 -17.76 4.47 -1.63
N GLU A 109 -18.30 4.57 -2.86
CA GLU A 109 -17.69 3.97 -4.06
C GLU A 109 -16.25 4.43 -4.22
N ASP A 110 -15.37 3.53 -4.67
CA ASP A 110 -13.97 3.86 -4.94
C ASP A 110 -13.87 5.05 -5.90
N VAL A 111 -12.91 5.93 -5.65
CA VAL A 111 -12.65 7.12 -6.45
C VAL A 111 -11.24 7.07 -7.03
N ASP A 112 -11.14 7.31 -8.33
CA ASP A 112 -9.87 7.44 -9.04
C ASP A 112 -9.93 8.64 -10.02
N ILE A 113 -8.81 8.96 -10.67
CA ILE A 113 -8.68 10.12 -11.55
C ILE A 113 -8.52 9.64 -13.00
N LEU A 114 -9.25 10.27 -13.91
CA LEU A 114 -9.11 10.03 -15.34
C LEU A 114 -7.69 10.37 -15.82
N THR A 115 -7.08 9.45 -16.56
CA THR A 115 -5.80 9.71 -17.22
C THR A 115 -6.07 10.23 -18.62
N GLN A 116 -5.78 11.51 -18.87
CA GLN A 116 -6.02 12.16 -20.16
C GLN A 116 -7.50 12.09 -20.62
N GLY A 117 -8.45 12.15 -19.68
CA GLY A 117 -9.89 12.08 -19.95
C GLY A 117 -10.37 10.68 -20.39
N ALA A 118 -9.58 9.65 -20.08
CA ALA A 118 -9.84 8.27 -20.47
C ALA A 118 -9.58 7.28 -19.32
N VAL A 119 -10.20 6.12 -19.41
CA VAL A 119 -10.01 4.96 -18.53
C VAL A 119 -9.80 3.70 -19.37
N ASP A 120 -8.87 2.85 -18.96
CA ASP A 120 -8.67 1.53 -19.57
C ASP A 120 -9.44 0.46 -18.79
N VAL A 121 -10.52 -0.03 -19.39
CA VAL A 121 -11.42 -1.02 -18.77
C VAL A 121 -10.70 -2.35 -18.54
N ALA A 122 -9.76 -2.74 -19.40
CA ALA A 122 -9.02 -4.00 -19.23
C ALA A 122 -8.12 -3.94 -17.99
N GLU A 123 -7.52 -2.78 -17.74
CA GLU A 123 -6.69 -2.54 -16.55
C GLU A 123 -7.54 -2.57 -15.27
N ILE A 124 -8.74 -1.99 -15.29
CA ILE A 124 -9.66 -2.06 -14.14
C ILE A 124 -10.04 -3.51 -13.82
N LEU A 125 -10.39 -4.31 -14.83
CA LEU A 125 -10.69 -5.73 -14.62
C LEU A 125 -9.48 -6.48 -14.04
N ALA A 126 -8.27 -6.18 -14.52
CA ALA A 126 -7.04 -6.77 -14.02
C ALA A 126 -6.78 -6.39 -12.55
N GLN A 127 -6.99 -5.12 -12.18
CA GLN A 127 -6.85 -4.64 -10.81
C GLN A 127 -7.88 -5.30 -9.87
N THR A 128 -9.16 -5.37 -10.28
CA THR A 128 -10.20 -6.04 -9.49
C THR A 128 -9.85 -7.50 -9.22
N VAL A 129 -9.38 -8.23 -10.23
CA VAL A 129 -8.91 -9.61 -10.04
C VAL A 129 -7.73 -9.67 -9.09
N SER A 130 -6.74 -8.79 -9.25
CA SER A 130 -5.58 -8.75 -8.37
C SER A 130 -5.95 -8.50 -6.90
N LEU A 131 -6.98 -7.70 -6.63
CA LEU A 131 -7.47 -7.43 -5.28
C LEU A 131 -8.25 -8.62 -4.69
N ALA A 132 -8.92 -9.40 -5.55
CA ALA A 132 -9.69 -10.57 -5.15
C ALA A 132 -8.86 -11.86 -4.98
N LEU A 133 -7.57 -11.85 -5.36
CA LEU A 133 -6.69 -13.01 -5.18
C LEU A 133 -6.52 -13.36 -3.69
N ASP A 134 -6.46 -14.66 -3.38
CA ASP A 134 -6.12 -15.12 -2.04
C ASP A 134 -4.64 -14.79 -1.75
N PRO A 135 -4.32 -13.98 -0.71
CA PRO A 135 -2.93 -13.68 -0.39
C PRO A 135 -2.15 -14.91 0.14
N PHE A 136 -2.83 -15.95 0.62
CA PHE A 136 -2.22 -17.14 1.21
C PHE A 136 -2.95 -18.43 0.81
N PRO A 137 -2.97 -18.80 -0.48
CA PRO A 137 -3.68 -19.97 -0.97
C PRO A 137 -3.10 -21.26 -0.38
N ARG A 138 -3.97 -22.20 0.01
CA ARG A 138 -3.56 -23.46 0.65
C ARG A 138 -4.18 -24.65 -0.04
N ALA A 139 -3.35 -25.62 -0.40
CA ALA A 139 -3.82 -26.93 -0.81
C ALA A 139 -4.45 -27.65 0.40
N PRO A 140 -5.52 -28.44 0.19
CA PRO A 140 -6.20 -29.15 1.27
C PRO A 140 -5.26 -30.13 1.98
N GLY A 141 -5.25 -30.08 3.32
CA GLY A 141 -4.44 -30.97 4.15
C GLY A 141 -2.97 -30.60 4.28
N VAL A 142 -2.56 -29.43 3.78
CA VAL A 142 -1.20 -28.89 3.97
C VAL A 142 -1.19 -27.94 5.16
N ASP A 143 -0.74 -28.45 6.30
CA ASP A 143 -0.46 -27.65 7.49
C ASP A 143 1.03 -27.35 7.59
N LEU A 144 1.36 -26.20 8.21
CA LEU A 144 2.75 -25.92 8.58
C LEU A 144 3.20 -27.01 9.56
N PRO A 145 4.38 -27.64 9.34
CA PRO A 145 4.91 -28.58 10.30
C PRO A 145 5.07 -27.86 11.65
N PRO A 146 4.72 -28.50 12.78
CA PRO A 146 4.98 -27.92 14.09
C PRO A 146 6.47 -27.60 14.16
N ILE A 147 6.81 -26.37 14.56
CA ILE A 147 8.22 -26.01 14.75
C ILE A 147 8.71 -26.79 15.97
N ILE A 148 9.34 -27.93 15.74
CA ILE A 148 10.05 -28.67 16.78
C ILE A 148 11.37 -27.94 16.99
N LYS A 149 11.32 -26.93 17.87
CA LYS A 149 12.50 -26.16 18.27
C LYS A 149 13.33 -26.99 19.23
N THR A 150 14.60 -27.21 18.91
CA THR A 150 15.59 -27.71 19.87
C THR A 150 15.78 -26.70 21.00
N GLU A 151 16.27 -27.12 22.17
CA GLU A 151 16.53 -26.20 23.30
C GLU A 151 17.44 -25.02 22.92
N ALA A 152 18.39 -25.25 22.00
CA ALA A 152 19.23 -24.21 21.45
C ALA A 152 18.44 -23.19 20.60
N GLN A 153 17.46 -23.64 19.81
CA GLN A 153 16.57 -22.76 19.04
C GLN A 153 15.56 -22.04 19.93
N VAL A 154 15.07 -22.67 21.01
CA VAL A 154 14.20 -21.99 21.98
C VAL A 154 14.96 -20.86 22.70
N LYS A 155 16.22 -21.08 23.06
CA LYS A 155 17.08 -20.02 23.64
C LYS A 155 17.39 -18.91 22.64
N ALA A 156 17.76 -19.29 21.41
CA ALA A 156 18.02 -18.31 20.35
C ALA A 156 16.77 -17.47 20.04
N ASP A 157 15.59 -18.08 20.04
CA ASP A 157 14.33 -17.37 19.84
C ASP A 157 13.95 -16.51 21.04
N ALA A 158 14.25 -16.91 22.27
CA ALA A 158 14.06 -16.08 23.46
C ALA A 158 14.98 -14.86 23.48
N GLU A 159 16.25 -15.03 23.09
CA GLU A 159 17.22 -13.93 22.92
C GLU A 159 16.81 -13.02 21.74
N ALA A 160 16.25 -13.58 20.66
CA ALA A 160 15.70 -12.82 19.55
C ALA A 160 14.41 -12.08 19.95
N GLN A 161 13.56 -12.66 20.80
CA GLN A 161 12.36 -12.06 21.35
C GLN A 161 12.69 -10.87 22.25
N GLU A 162 13.70 -10.98 23.12
CA GLU A 162 14.18 -9.87 23.97
C GLU A 162 14.66 -8.68 23.13
N LYS A 163 15.26 -8.96 21.97
CA LYS A 163 15.64 -7.95 20.98
C LYS A 163 14.45 -7.41 20.19
N ALA A 164 13.45 -8.24 19.91
CA ALA A 164 12.20 -7.86 19.24
C ALA A 164 11.27 -7.03 20.15
N ASP A 165 11.33 -7.23 21.46
CA ASP A 165 10.67 -6.39 22.47
C ASP A 165 11.31 -5.00 22.54
N ASN A 166 12.54 -4.86 22.02
CA ASN A 166 13.26 -3.59 21.89
C ASN A 166 13.80 -3.35 20.47
N PRO A 167 12.94 -3.40 19.43
CA PRO A 167 13.38 -3.41 18.03
C PRO A 167 13.96 -2.05 17.60
N PHE A 168 13.65 -1.00 18.35
CA PHE A 168 14.11 0.36 18.13
C PHE A 168 15.15 0.82 19.16
N ALA A 169 15.71 -0.09 19.99
CA ALA A 169 16.75 0.28 20.96
C ALA A 169 18.00 0.86 20.29
N ASP A 170 18.33 0.39 19.09
CA ASP A 170 19.44 0.95 18.32
C ASP A 170 19.13 2.33 17.73
N LEU A 171 17.86 2.60 17.40
CA LEU A 171 17.41 3.95 17.02
C LEU A 171 17.47 4.92 18.21
N LYS A 172 17.10 4.47 19.42
CA LYS A 172 17.20 5.28 20.64
C LYS A 172 18.64 5.72 20.91
N LYS A 173 19.62 4.82 20.74
CA LYS A 173 21.04 5.15 20.88
C LYS A 173 21.52 6.19 19.86
N LEU A 174 21.00 6.14 18.63
CA LEU A 174 21.29 7.15 17.60
C LEU A 174 20.64 8.49 17.94
N TYR A 175 19.43 8.47 18.50
CA TYR A 175 18.73 9.67 18.98
C TYR A 175 19.50 10.35 20.13
N ASP A 176 19.91 9.58 21.15
CA ASP A 176 20.69 10.08 22.29
C ASP A 176 22.06 10.64 21.84
N LYS A 177 22.67 10.01 20.81
CA LYS A 177 23.92 10.47 20.21
C LYS A 177 23.74 11.79 19.43
N LEU A 178 22.64 11.93 18.70
CA LEU A 178 22.29 13.16 17.99
C LEU A 178 22.00 14.31 18.96
N GLU A 179 21.31 14.06 20.08
CA GLU A 179 21.11 15.07 21.14
C GLU A 179 22.43 15.52 21.76
N ALA A 180 23.34 14.58 22.04
CA ALA A 180 24.66 14.88 22.59
C ALA A 180 25.55 15.68 21.62
N GLU A 181 25.51 15.38 20.32
CA GLU A 181 26.27 16.10 19.29
C GLU A 181 25.69 17.49 18.97
N ASN A 182 24.36 17.67 19.05
CA ASN A 182 23.70 18.96 18.84
C ASN A 182 23.92 19.94 20.01
N PHE A 183 23.81 19.51 21.27
CA PHE A 183 24.09 20.41 22.40
C PHE A 183 25.58 20.74 22.53
N GLY A 184 26.46 19.78 22.24
CA GLY A 184 27.91 19.98 22.30
C GLY A 184 28.44 20.93 21.24
N SER A 185 27.92 20.89 20.01
CA SER A 185 28.34 21.78 18.92
C SER A 185 27.84 23.22 19.11
N ILE A 186 26.61 23.41 19.60
CA ILE A 186 26.04 24.74 19.89
C ILE A 186 26.82 25.41 21.04
N LEU A 187 27.10 24.70 22.13
CA LEU A 187 27.86 25.25 23.26
C LEU A 187 29.32 25.55 22.89
N ARG A 188 29.95 24.71 22.06
CA ARG A 188 31.32 24.93 21.56
C ARG A 188 31.42 26.10 20.59
N HIS A 189 30.44 26.26 19.70
CA HIS A 189 30.37 27.40 18.77
C HIS A 189 30.13 28.72 19.54
N CYS A 190 29.28 28.71 20.58
CA CYS A 190 29.09 29.86 21.46
C CYS A 190 30.35 30.18 22.32
N TYR A 191 31.13 29.17 22.71
CA TYR A 191 32.38 29.34 23.46
C TYR A 191 33.50 29.92 22.59
N GLU A 192 33.70 29.39 21.39
CA GLU A 192 34.76 29.81 20.46
C GLU A 192 34.45 31.18 19.81
N ALA A 193 33.19 31.54 19.63
CA ALA A 193 32.77 32.86 19.12
C ALA A 193 32.76 33.97 20.19
N GLY A 194 33.13 33.68 21.44
CA GLY A 194 33.25 34.67 22.52
C GLY A 194 31.92 35.26 23.01
N THR A 195 30.78 34.68 22.64
CA THR A 195 29.43 35.20 22.90
C THR A 195 28.75 34.63 24.15
N ILE A 196 29.45 33.79 24.94
CA ILE A 196 28.92 33.16 26.17
C ILE A 196 28.42 34.15 27.22
N ARG A 197 28.85 35.42 27.17
CA ARG A 197 28.38 36.44 28.12
C ARG A 197 26.89 36.81 27.93
N ALA A 198 26.26 36.43 26.81
CA ALA A 198 24.84 36.72 26.55
C ALA A 198 23.88 35.60 27.01
N VAL A 199 24.29 34.32 26.99
CA VAL A 199 23.39 33.20 27.34
C VAL A 199 23.18 33.08 28.85
N PHE A 200 24.20 33.42 29.66
CA PHE A 200 24.07 33.46 31.12
C PHE A 200 23.07 34.55 31.59
N GLY A 201 22.89 35.62 30.81
CA GLY A 201 21.91 36.67 31.10
C GLY A 201 20.46 36.26 30.79
N ILE A 202 20.26 35.40 29.79
CA ILE A 202 18.91 34.94 29.39
C ILE A 202 18.43 33.80 30.29
N CYS A 203 19.32 32.91 30.76
CA CYS A 203 18.95 31.85 31.71
C CYS A 203 18.61 32.36 33.12
N GLN A 204 19.01 33.56 33.53
CA GLN A 204 18.50 34.17 34.77
C GLN A 204 17.09 34.79 34.60
N ALA A 205 16.62 35.02 33.37
CA ALA A 205 15.31 35.61 33.10
C ALA A 205 14.17 34.56 33.01
N PHE A 206 14.49 33.29 32.76
CA PHE A 206 13.54 32.18 32.80
C PHE A 206 13.97 31.19 33.88
N GLY A 207 13.32 31.28 35.03
CA GLY A 207 13.72 30.62 36.27
C GLY A 207 13.92 29.10 36.20
N ALA A 208 14.85 28.67 37.05
CA ALA A 208 15.08 27.32 37.57
C ALA A 208 15.82 26.31 36.67
N TYR A 209 17.14 26.23 36.86
CA TYR A 209 17.79 24.95 37.17
C TYR A 209 19.12 25.20 37.89
N GLU A 210 19.23 24.78 39.17
CA GLU A 210 20.51 24.79 39.90
C GLU A 210 21.44 23.73 39.29
N ILE A 211 22.51 24.16 38.63
CA ILE A 211 23.63 23.29 38.28
C ILE A 211 24.69 23.46 39.37
N ARG A 212 24.73 22.51 40.32
CA ARG A 212 25.82 22.39 41.30
C ARG A 212 27.05 21.83 40.59
N VAL A 213 28.08 22.65 40.44
CA VAL A 213 29.40 22.23 39.94
C VAL A 213 30.24 21.76 41.13
N PRO A 214 30.80 20.53 41.15
CA PRO A 214 31.77 20.13 42.16
C PRO A 214 33.13 20.76 41.82
N GLY A 215 33.82 21.24 42.87
CA GLY A 215 35.23 21.65 42.80
C GLY A 215 36.19 20.48 42.89
#